data_AF-A0A7H9FKV6-F1
#
_entry.id   AF-A0A7H9FKV6-F1
#
_cell.length_a   1.000
_cell.length_b   1.000
_cell.length_c   1.000
_cell.angle_alpha   90.00
_cell.angle_beta   90.00
_cell.angle_gamma   90.00
#
_symmetry.space_group_name_H-M   'P 1'
#
loop_
_entity.id
_entity.type
_entity.pdbx_description
1 polymer ?
#
loop_
_entity_poly.entity_id
_entity_poly.type
_entity_poly.pdbx_seq_one_letter_code
_entity_poly.pdbx_strand_id
1 'polypeptide(L)'
;MKKRKFAIFSLLIVLLLSFSGFQYYKYQRVHNIFDEIYYEESDYHNYTFLWKGRAFYKLKSLKIVDNGSDELYRYAINYKSVDLPNTIHSLGYNFYFNFQGMTEVNLEMRLILPDTDTTINVDYLYDVNNQQLERFMWYYDDESTGYFQQSQVEDFLAEHGKTVDEIRKEADEILRHKVLADWTSIYASRFSPDNWGEVTVKDIWRTE
;
A
#
# COMPACT_ATOMS: atom_id res chain seq x y z
N MET A 1 21.63 23.57 -44.30
CA MET A 1 20.25 23.57 -43.73
C MET A 1 19.57 22.21 -43.75
N LYS A 2 19.55 21.44 -44.86
CA LYS A 2 18.91 20.11 -44.93
C LYS A 2 19.46 19.07 -43.93
N LYS A 3 20.80 18.96 -43.77
CA LYS A 3 21.42 18.04 -42.80
C LYS A 3 21.06 18.35 -41.33
N ARG A 4 20.95 19.64 -40.96
CA ARG A 4 20.49 20.07 -39.63
C ARG A 4 19.03 19.72 -39.40
N LYS A 5 18.16 19.93 -40.39
CA LYS A 5 16.74 19.52 -40.32
C LYS A 5 16.58 18.00 -40.18
N PHE A 6 17.38 17.23 -40.92
CA PHE A 6 17.41 15.77 -40.81
C PHE A 6 17.89 15.31 -39.42
N ALA A 7 18.97 15.90 -38.90
CA ALA A 7 19.47 15.59 -37.57
C ALA A 7 18.44 15.88 -36.45
N ILE A 8 17.74 17.02 -36.53
CA ILE A 8 16.67 17.36 -35.58
C ILE A 8 15.51 16.34 -35.69
N PHE A 9 15.12 15.98 -36.90
CA PHE A 9 14.06 14.99 -37.13
C PHE A 9 14.44 13.60 -36.58
N SER A 10 15.68 13.14 -36.83
CA SER A 10 16.20 11.90 -36.27
C SER A 10 16.24 11.93 -34.74
N LEU A 11 16.66 13.04 -34.14
CA LEU A 11 16.67 13.21 -32.68
C LEU A 11 15.25 13.14 -32.11
N LEU A 12 14.28 13.77 -32.76
CA LEU A 12 12.87 13.74 -32.36
C LEU A 12 12.29 12.32 -32.43
N ILE A 13 12.63 11.54 -33.46
CA ILE A 13 12.23 10.12 -33.55
C ILE A 13 12.82 9.32 -32.39
N VAL A 14 14.11 9.48 -32.09
CA VAL A 14 14.76 8.77 -30.97
C VAL A 14 14.07 9.12 -29.65
N LEU A 15 13.79 10.39 -29.41
CA LEU A 15 13.06 10.83 -28.21
C LEU A 15 11.66 10.22 -28.12
N LEU A 16 10.90 10.17 -29.22
CA LEU A 16 9.58 9.55 -29.25
C LEU A 16 9.63 8.05 -28.99
N LEU A 17 10.61 7.33 -29.55
CA LEU A 17 10.79 5.90 -29.32
C LEU A 17 11.21 5.62 -27.88
N SER A 18 12.14 6.39 -27.33
CA SER A 18 12.55 6.28 -25.91
C SER A 18 11.39 6.56 -24.98
N PHE A 19 10.60 7.60 -25.25
CA PHE A 19 9.41 7.92 -24.46
C PHE A 19 8.36 6.81 -24.55
N SER A 20 8.07 6.32 -25.76
CA SER A 20 7.12 5.22 -25.96
C SER A 20 7.56 3.94 -25.27
N GLY A 21 8.84 3.59 -25.37
CA GLY A 21 9.43 2.43 -24.69
C GLY A 21 9.34 2.55 -23.17
N PHE A 22 9.59 3.74 -22.63
CA PHE A 22 9.44 4.01 -21.21
C PHE A 22 7.98 3.88 -20.73
N GLN A 23 7.02 4.43 -21.49
CA GLN A 23 5.59 4.27 -21.18
C GLN A 23 5.16 2.81 -21.25
N TYR A 24 5.63 2.07 -22.25
CA TYR A 24 5.36 0.64 -22.39
C TYR A 24 5.92 -0.16 -21.21
N TYR A 25 7.15 0.12 -20.78
CA TYR A 25 7.73 -0.50 -19.58
C TYR A 25 6.88 -0.23 -18.33
N LYS A 26 6.48 1.03 -18.09
CA LYS A 26 5.60 1.38 -16.97
C LYS A 26 4.27 0.65 -17.02
N TYR A 27 3.71 0.46 -18.21
CA TYR A 27 2.47 -0.27 -18.40
C TYR A 27 2.62 -1.77 -18.09
N GLN A 28 3.70 -2.40 -18.57
CA GLN A 28 3.91 -3.84 -18.44
C GLN A 28 4.24 -4.28 -17.02
N ARG A 29 4.93 -3.47 -16.22
CA ARG A 29 5.28 -3.86 -14.83
C ARG A 29 4.09 -3.83 -13.86
N VAL A 30 2.96 -3.25 -14.25
CA VAL A 30 1.78 -3.06 -13.41
C VAL A 30 0.71 -4.10 -13.76
N HIS A 31 0.49 -5.04 -12.83
CA HIS A 31 -0.41 -6.19 -13.00
C HIS A 31 -1.62 -6.14 -12.08
N ASN A 32 -1.52 -5.41 -10.97
CA ASN A 32 -2.61 -5.21 -10.02
C ASN A 32 -2.58 -3.79 -9.40
N ILE A 33 -3.60 -3.47 -8.60
CA ILE A 33 -3.77 -2.16 -7.96
C ILE A 33 -2.67 -1.84 -6.93
N PHE A 34 -2.10 -2.87 -6.30
CA PHE A 34 -1.03 -2.70 -5.32
C PHE A 34 0.31 -2.36 -6.02
N ASP A 35 0.58 -2.94 -7.19
CA ASP A 35 1.67 -2.49 -8.07
C ASP A 35 1.52 -1.01 -8.43
N GLU A 36 0.30 -0.56 -8.78
CA GLU A 36 0.06 0.86 -9.11
C GLU A 36 0.41 1.77 -7.94
N ILE A 37 -0.10 1.45 -6.75
CA ILE A 37 0.16 2.20 -5.52
C ILE A 37 1.66 2.23 -5.23
N TYR A 38 2.33 1.07 -5.27
CA TYR A 38 3.76 0.96 -4.99
C TYR A 38 4.60 1.73 -6.01
N TYR A 39 4.40 1.51 -7.31
CA TYR A 39 5.25 2.08 -8.35
C TYR A 39 5.02 3.59 -8.54
N GLU A 40 3.81 4.10 -8.34
CA GLU A 40 3.59 5.55 -8.40
C GLU A 40 4.36 6.25 -7.27
N GLU A 41 4.39 5.65 -6.08
CA GLU A 41 5.12 6.19 -4.95
C GLU A 41 6.65 6.01 -5.09
N SER A 42 7.10 4.83 -5.53
CA SER A 42 8.51 4.54 -5.79
C SER A 42 9.08 5.44 -6.91
N ASP A 43 8.33 5.66 -7.99
CA ASP A 43 8.74 6.54 -9.08
C ASP A 43 8.81 8.00 -8.65
N TYR A 44 7.92 8.44 -7.75
CA TYR A 44 7.95 9.79 -7.17
C TYR A 44 9.29 10.04 -6.49
N HIS A 45 9.73 9.11 -5.63
CA HIS A 45 10.99 9.21 -4.91
C HIS A 45 12.24 9.09 -5.79
N ASN A 46 12.19 8.32 -6.88
CA ASN A 46 13.37 8.10 -7.70
C ASN A 46 13.64 9.21 -8.73
N TYR A 47 12.63 9.61 -9.52
CA TYR A 47 12.89 10.47 -10.69
C TYR A 47 11.71 11.35 -11.13
N THR A 48 10.47 11.02 -10.73
CA THR A 48 9.29 11.77 -11.21
C THR A 48 8.97 13.01 -10.39
N PHE A 49 9.52 13.19 -9.18
CA PHE A 49 9.35 14.44 -8.40
C PHE A 49 9.71 15.71 -9.18
N LEU A 50 10.59 15.59 -10.20
CA LEU A 50 11.01 16.70 -11.06
C LEU A 50 9.92 17.18 -12.04
N TRP A 51 8.91 16.34 -12.32
CA TRP A 51 7.94 16.57 -13.40
C TRP A 51 6.49 16.29 -13.02
N LYS A 52 6.24 15.60 -11.91
CA LYS A 52 4.92 15.24 -11.40
C LYS A 52 4.87 15.43 -9.88
N GLY A 53 3.72 15.90 -9.40
CA GLY A 53 3.41 15.88 -7.97
C GLY A 53 3.01 14.48 -7.51
N ARG A 54 3.30 14.14 -6.25
CA ARG A 54 2.89 12.89 -5.59
C ARG A 54 1.37 12.70 -5.66
N ALA A 55 0.90 11.52 -6.06
CA ALA A 55 -0.53 11.24 -6.16
C ALA A 55 -1.27 11.48 -4.83
N PHE A 56 -0.70 11.01 -3.72
CA PHE A 56 -1.30 11.12 -2.39
C PHE A 56 -1.49 12.55 -1.88
N TYR A 57 -0.80 13.57 -2.43
CA TYR A 57 -1.06 14.97 -2.06
C TYR A 57 -2.45 15.45 -2.46
N LYS A 58 -3.14 14.75 -3.37
CA LYS A 58 -4.52 15.06 -3.76
C LYS A 58 -5.53 14.72 -2.67
N LEU A 59 -5.22 13.80 -1.75
CA LEU A 59 -6.07 13.45 -0.61
C LEU A 59 -5.67 14.28 0.62
N LYS A 60 -6.49 15.27 0.95
CA LYS A 60 -6.24 16.15 2.11
C LYS A 60 -6.40 15.45 3.46
N SER A 61 -7.08 14.30 3.49
CA SER A 61 -7.27 13.46 4.68
C SER A 61 -6.02 12.68 5.07
N LEU A 62 -4.94 12.76 4.27
CA LEU A 62 -3.69 12.08 4.55
C LEU A 62 -2.66 13.02 5.20
N LYS A 63 -1.87 12.44 6.09
CA LYS A 63 -0.62 12.98 6.63
C LYS A 63 0.53 12.16 6.08
N ILE A 64 1.34 12.80 5.25
CA ILE A 64 2.55 12.23 4.71
C ILE A 64 3.68 12.39 5.73
N VAL A 65 4.37 11.29 6.01
CA VAL A 65 5.58 11.25 6.83
C VAL A 65 6.73 10.80 5.93
N ASP A 66 7.68 11.69 5.74
CA ASP A 66 8.91 11.47 4.99
C ASP A 66 10.04 12.05 5.83
N ASN A 67 10.57 11.24 6.75
CA ASN A 67 11.44 11.71 7.83
C ASN A 67 12.93 11.68 7.46
N GLY A 68 13.29 11.25 6.24
CA GLY A 68 14.68 11.20 5.76
C GLY A 68 15.64 10.32 6.58
N SER A 69 15.15 9.56 7.57
CA SER A 69 15.95 8.71 8.46
C SER A 69 16.11 7.30 7.89
N ASP A 70 17.20 6.58 8.16
CA ASP A 70 17.40 5.15 7.76
C ASP A 70 16.53 4.16 8.56
N GLU A 71 15.40 4.63 9.10
CA GLU A 71 14.53 3.85 9.99
C GLU A 71 13.41 3.14 9.23
N LEU A 72 12.88 2.09 9.86
CA LEU A 72 11.56 1.55 9.53
C LEU A 72 10.54 2.70 9.52
N TYR A 73 9.57 2.66 8.59
CA TYR A 73 8.54 3.69 8.42
C TYR A 73 9.00 5.03 7.83
N ARG A 74 10.19 5.09 7.18
CA ARG A 74 10.65 6.30 6.46
C ARG A 74 9.58 6.89 5.55
N TYR A 75 8.94 6.04 4.76
CA TYR A 75 7.93 6.43 3.77
C TYR A 75 6.56 5.98 4.25
N ALA A 76 6.00 6.72 5.20
CA ALA A 76 4.68 6.43 5.73
C ALA A 76 3.63 7.45 5.25
N ILE A 77 2.42 6.97 4.99
CA ILE A 77 1.28 7.79 4.61
C ILE A 77 0.11 7.39 5.48
N ASN A 78 -0.23 8.25 6.43
CA ASN A 78 -1.23 7.95 7.45
C ASN A 78 -2.52 8.71 7.17
N TYR A 79 -3.66 8.08 7.38
CA TYR A 79 -4.92 8.81 7.46
C TYR A 79 -4.93 9.66 8.74
N LYS A 80 -5.45 10.88 8.65
CA LYS A 80 -5.65 11.73 9.82
C LYS A 80 -6.77 11.12 10.66
N SER A 81 -6.55 11.00 11.97
CA SER A 81 -7.51 10.40 12.90
C SER A 81 -8.89 11.07 12.86
N VAL A 82 -8.95 12.39 12.65
CA VAL A 82 -10.22 13.14 12.53
C VAL A 82 -11.08 12.71 11.34
N ASP A 83 -10.48 12.09 10.32
CA ASP A 83 -11.15 11.64 9.10
C ASP A 83 -11.47 10.13 9.13
N LEU A 84 -11.19 9.45 10.25
CA LEU A 84 -11.47 8.02 10.44
C LEU A 84 -12.73 7.80 11.29
N PRO A 85 -13.52 6.74 11.01
CA PRO A 85 -14.57 6.29 11.91
C PRO A 85 -14.00 5.92 13.29
N ASN A 86 -14.82 6.06 14.34
CA ASN A 86 -14.42 5.77 15.72
C ASN A 86 -14.05 4.31 15.98
N THR A 87 -14.33 3.38 15.06
CA THR A 87 -13.91 1.97 15.16
C THR A 87 -12.50 1.74 14.63
N ILE A 88 -11.88 2.75 14.00
CA ILE A 88 -10.54 2.67 13.44
C ILE A 88 -9.61 3.61 14.23
N HIS A 89 -8.70 3.02 15.00
CA HIS A 89 -7.70 3.79 15.75
C HIS A 89 -6.67 4.43 14.80
N SER A 90 -6.14 3.66 13.86
CA SER A 90 -5.19 4.14 12.85
C SER A 90 -5.28 3.36 11.56
N LEU A 91 -4.94 4.02 10.46
CA LEU A 91 -4.91 3.47 9.12
C LEU A 91 -3.78 4.15 8.35
N GLY A 92 -2.94 3.38 7.67
CA GLY A 92 -1.85 3.97 6.91
C GLY A 92 -1.08 2.97 6.05
N TYR A 93 -0.30 3.53 5.13
CA TYR A 93 0.62 2.80 4.27
C TYR A 93 2.04 3.00 4.76
N ASN A 94 2.85 1.95 4.66
CA ASN A 94 4.29 1.97 4.89
C ASN A 94 4.98 1.36 3.68
N PHE A 95 5.81 2.16 3.01
CA PHE A 95 6.48 1.74 1.78
C PHE A 95 7.94 1.36 2.03
N TYR A 96 8.33 0.22 1.47
CA TYR A 96 9.68 -0.31 1.55
C TYR A 96 10.29 -0.34 0.14
N PHE A 97 11.08 0.69 -0.20
CA PHE A 97 11.76 0.79 -1.49
C PHE A 97 13.14 0.17 -1.44
N ASN A 98 13.21 -1.17 -1.59
CA ASN A 98 14.45 -1.94 -1.46
C ASN A 98 15.10 -1.79 -0.07
N PHE A 99 14.29 -1.60 0.98
CA PHE A 99 14.79 -1.51 2.36
C PHE A 99 15.15 -2.92 2.84
N GLN A 100 16.43 -3.18 3.09
CA GLN A 100 16.94 -4.52 3.43
C GLN A 100 16.55 -5.62 2.41
N GLY A 101 16.37 -5.24 1.14
CA GLY A 101 15.91 -6.14 0.08
C GLY A 101 14.39 -6.22 -0.11
N MET A 102 13.60 -5.66 0.81
CA MET A 102 12.14 -5.63 0.73
C MET A 102 11.68 -4.61 -0.32
N THR A 103 10.82 -5.05 -1.22
CA THR A 103 10.18 -4.24 -2.27
C THR A 103 8.67 -4.39 -2.07
N GLU A 104 8.19 -3.72 -1.03
CA GLU A 104 6.89 -4.02 -0.41
C GLU A 104 6.12 -2.75 -0.07
N VAL A 105 4.81 -2.88 0.05
CA VAL A 105 3.95 -1.89 0.72
C VAL A 105 3.10 -2.60 1.76
N ASN A 106 3.20 -2.16 3.01
CA ASN A 106 2.30 -2.60 4.07
C ASN A 106 1.16 -1.60 4.24
N LEU A 107 -0.08 -2.08 4.26
CA LEU A 107 -1.24 -1.33 4.74
C LEU A 107 -1.59 -1.84 6.14
N GLU A 108 -1.31 -1.01 7.14
CA GLU A 108 -1.61 -1.30 8.54
C GLU A 108 -2.96 -0.69 8.92
N MET A 109 -3.86 -1.52 9.44
CA MET A 109 -5.12 -1.10 10.05
C MET A 109 -5.13 -1.48 11.52
N ARG A 110 -5.45 -0.53 12.39
CA ARG A 110 -5.68 -0.80 13.81
C ARG A 110 -7.14 -0.56 14.14
N LEU A 111 -7.87 -1.64 14.42
CA LEU A 111 -9.30 -1.61 14.73
C LEU A 111 -9.50 -1.66 16.25
N ILE A 112 -10.47 -0.90 16.73
CA ILE A 112 -10.86 -0.85 18.15
C ILE A 112 -11.93 -1.91 18.39
N LEU A 113 -11.70 -2.77 19.38
CA LEU A 113 -12.66 -3.82 19.75
C LEU A 113 -13.83 -3.21 20.54
N PRO A 114 -15.06 -3.76 20.41
CA PRO A 114 -16.26 -3.17 21.00
C PRO A 114 -16.14 -2.94 22.51
N ASP A 115 -16.63 -1.79 22.97
CA ASP A 115 -16.71 -1.42 24.39
C ASP A 115 -15.37 -1.44 25.15
N THR A 116 -14.25 -1.32 24.44
CA THR A 116 -12.88 -1.31 25.01
C THR A 116 -12.00 -0.25 24.37
N ASP A 117 -10.85 0.04 24.99
CA ASP A 117 -9.72 0.74 24.35
C ASP A 117 -8.73 -0.25 23.69
N THR A 118 -9.07 -1.54 23.66
CA THR A 118 -8.24 -2.61 23.12
C THR A 118 -8.29 -2.61 21.60
N THR A 119 -7.15 -2.88 20.97
CA THR A 119 -7.04 -2.88 19.51
C THR A 119 -6.49 -4.18 18.94
N ILE A 120 -6.94 -4.51 17.73
CA ILE A 120 -6.36 -5.55 16.88
C ILE A 120 -5.76 -4.89 15.63
N ASN A 121 -4.54 -5.28 15.28
CA ASN A 121 -3.90 -4.89 14.03
C ASN A 121 -4.23 -5.91 12.94
N VAL A 122 -4.55 -5.41 11.75
CA VAL A 122 -4.73 -6.18 10.52
C VAL A 122 -3.84 -5.55 9.47
N ASP A 123 -2.85 -6.32 9.02
CA ASP A 123 -1.89 -5.87 8.01
C ASP A 123 -2.16 -6.53 6.67
N TYR A 124 -1.95 -5.77 5.60
CA TYR A 124 -1.91 -6.26 4.23
C TYR A 124 -0.54 -5.89 3.65
N LEU A 125 0.39 -6.84 3.70
CA LEU A 125 1.74 -6.70 3.18
C LEU A 125 1.77 -7.21 1.73
N TYR A 126 1.96 -6.29 0.79
CA TYR A 126 2.10 -6.63 -0.61
C TYR A 126 3.57 -6.69 -1.02
N ASP A 127 4.03 -7.85 -1.49
CA ASP A 127 5.34 -8.04 -2.10
C ASP A 127 5.23 -7.91 -3.63
N VAL A 128 5.90 -6.89 -4.15
CA VAL A 128 5.87 -6.51 -5.56
C VAL A 128 6.61 -7.53 -6.43
N ASN A 129 7.58 -8.25 -5.87
CA ASN A 129 8.42 -9.18 -6.64
C ASN A 129 7.67 -10.45 -7.04
N ASN A 130 6.72 -10.90 -6.22
CA ASN A 130 5.94 -12.12 -6.43
C ASN A 130 4.43 -11.87 -6.56
N GLN A 131 3.99 -10.61 -6.48
CA GLN A 131 2.58 -10.19 -6.60
C GLN A 131 1.67 -10.86 -5.56
N GLN A 132 2.20 -11.03 -4.35
CA GLN A 132 1.51 -11.66 -3.23
C GLN A 132 1.11 -10.63 -2.18
N LEU A 133 -0.17 -10.65 -1.80
CA LEU A 133 -0.72 -9.91 -0.68
C LEU A 133 -0.85 -10.85 0.51
N GLU A 134 0.12 -10.77 1.42
CA GLU A 134 0.09 -11.46 2.69
C GLU A 134 -0.72 -10.67 3.70
N ARG A 135 -1.58 -11.37 4.44
CA ARG A 135 -2.46 -10.74 5.41
C ARG A 135 -2.22 -11.30 6.80
N PHE A 136 -1.98 -10.41 7.75
CA PHE A 136 -1.63 -10.75 9.13
C PHE A 136 -2.66 -10.17 10.10
N MET A 137 -2.78 -10.81 11.26
CA MET A 137 -3.57 -10.29 12.37
C MET A 137 -2.79 -10.48 13.67
N TRP A 138 -2.68 -9.42 14.47
CA TRP A 138 -1.91 -9.44 15.71
C TRP A 138 -2.36 -8.32 16.65
N TYR A 139 -2.10 -8.47 17.94
CA TYR A 139 -2.42 -7.47 18.96
C TYR A 139 -1.17 -7.17 19.79
N TYR A 140 -1.18 -6.03 20.49
CA TYR A 140 -0.12 -5.78 21.47
C TYR A 140 -0.43 -6.56 22.74
N ASP A 141 0.54 -7.34 23.18
CA ASP A 141 0.54 -8.07 24.43
C ASP A 141 1.91 -7.85 25.09
N ASP A 142 1.92 -7.62 26.39
CA ASP A 142 3.13 -7.32 27.17
C ASP A 142 4.15 -8.48 27.12
N GLU A 143 3.70 -9.69 26.76
CA GLU A 143 4.53 -10.90 26.75
C GLU A 143 5.05 -11.33 25.37
N SER A 144 4.58 -10.77 24.26
CA SER A 144 4.86 -11.34 22.93
C SER A 144 5.26 -10.34 21.83
N THR A 145 6.23 -10.76 21.01
CA THR A 145 6.79 -9.99 19.90
C THR A 145 5.92 -10.13 18.64
N GLY A 146 4.73 -9.54 18.61
CA GLY A 146 3.94 -9.18 17.41
C GLY A 146 3.51 -10.27 16.41
N TYR A 147 4.00 -11.51 16.49
CA TYR A 147 3.65 -12.62 15.60
C TYR A 147 3.00 -13.75 16.39
N PHE A 148 1.70 -13.92 16.18
CA PHE A 148 0.85 -14.85 16.90
C PHE A 148 0.49 -16.08 16.07
N GLN A 149 0.30 -17.20 16.75
CA GLN A 149 -0.41 -18.34 16.19
C GLN A 149 -1.88 -17.97 16.02
N GLN A 150 -2.56 -18.60 15.06
CA GLN A 150 -3.98 -18.34 14.81
C GLN A 150 -4.83 -18.52 16.08
N SER A 151 -4.59 -19.59 16.85
CA SER A 151 -5.30 -19.86 18.10
C SER A 151 -5.17 -18.73 19.14
N GLN A 152 -4.01 -18.10 19.26
CA GLN A 152 -3.80 -17.00 20.19
C GLN A 152 -4.62 -15.75 19.81
N VAL A 153 -4.82 -15.52 18.52
CA VAL A 153 -5.65 -14.43 18.01
C VAL A 153 -7.13 -14.78 18.16
N GLU A 154 -7.51 -16.04 17.93
CA GLU A 154 -8.87 -16.53 18.14
C GLU A 154 -9.29 -16.40 19.62
N ASP A 155 -8.44 -16.85 20.55
CA ASP A 155 -8.70 -16.75 21.99
C ASP A 155 -8.84 -15.30 22.43
N PHE A 156 -7.93 -14.42 22.00
CA PHE A 156 -7.99 -12.99 22.28
C PHE A 156 -9.28 -12.35 21.76
N LEU A 157 -9.66 -12.60 20.50
CA LEU A 157 -10.89 -12.03 19.95
C LEU A 157 -12.16 -12.57 20.64
N ALA A 158 -12.14 -13.84 21.08
CA ALA A 158 -13.25 -14.45 21.77
C ALA A 158 -13.55 -13.75 23.11
N GLU A 159 -12.53 -13.30 23.85
CA GLU A 159 -12.69 -12.49 25.08
C GLU A 159 -13.41 -11.17 24.82
N HIS A 160 -13.31 -10.66 23.58
CA HIS A 160 -13.96 -9.43 23.11
C HIS A 160 -15.23 -9.68 22.29
N GLY A 161 -15.75 -10.92 22.29
CA GLY A 161 -16.98 -11.27 21.58
C GLY A 161 -16.88 -11.16 20.05
N LYS A 162 -15.67 -11.35 19.50
CA LYS A 162 -15.36 -11.29 18.07
C LYS A 162 -14.71 -12.57 17.58
N THR A 163 -14.72 -12.75 16.27
CA THR A 163 -14.00 -13.84 15.57
C THR A 163 -13.00 -13.27 14.57
N VAL A 164 -12.01 -14.08 14.19
CA VAL A 164 -11.04 -13.72 13.14
C VAL A 164 -11.75 -13.38 11.83
N ASP A 165 -12.78 -14.15 11.45
CA ASP A 165 -13.54 -13.93 10.21
C ASP A 165 -14.31 -12.60 10.22
N GLU A 166 -14.89 -12.20 11.36
CA GLU A 166 -15.57 -10.91 11.48
C GLU A 166 -14.60 -9.74 11.34
N ILE A 167 -13.47 -9.78 12.05
CA ILE A 167 -12.42 -8.75 11.95
C ILE A 167 -11.85 -8.70 10.54
N ARG A 168 -11.63 -9.88 9.93
CA ARG A 168 -11.15 -9.99 8.55
C ARG A 168 -12.09 -9.32 7.57
N LYS A 169 -13.38 -9.60 7.68
CA LYS A 169 -14.40 -9.03 6.82
C LYS A 169 -14.47 -7.51 6.98
N GLU A 170 -14.45 -7.00 8.21
CA GLU A 170 -14.44 -5.57 8.48
C GLU A 170 -13.21 -4.88 7.85
N ALA A 171 -12.02 -5.46 8.03
CA ALA A 171 -10.80 -4.94 7.42
C ALA A 171 -10.83 -5.00 5.88
N ASP A 172 -11.35 -6.09 5.29
CA ASP A 172 -11.47 -6.23 3.84
C ASP A 172 -12.47 -5.20 3.27
N GLU A 173 -13.55 -4.87 4.00
CA GLU A 173 -14.49 -3.81 3.62
C GLU A 173 -13.84 -2.42 3.69
N ILE A 174 -13.03 -2.14 4.72
CA ILE A 174 -12.24 -0.90 4.83
C ILE A 174 -11.22 -0.81 3.69
N LEU A 175 -10.51 -1.90 3.39
CA LEU A 175 -9.57 -1.96 2.27
C LEU A 175 -10.26 -1.58 0.95
N ARG A 176 -11.40 -2.20 0.65
CA ARG A 176 -12.12 -1.94 -0.61
C ARG A 176 -12.73 -0.54 -0.65
N HIS A 177 -13.56 -0.22 0.32
CA HIS A 177 -14.46 0.93 0.25
C HIS A 177 -13.85 2.22 0.77
N LYS A 178 -12.71 2.15 1.50
CA LYS A 178 -11.95 3.32 1.91
C LYS A 178 -10.63 3.40 1.17
N VAL A 179 -9.75 2.43 1.35
CA VAL A 179 -8.34 2.53 0.92
C VAL A 179 -8.21 2.51 -0.61
N LEU A 180 -8.78 1.50 -1.27
CA LEU A 180 -8.72 1.38 -2.73
C LEU A 180 -9.67 2.37 -3.43
N ALA A 181 -10.81 2.68 -2.82
CA ALA A 181 -11.71 3.72 -3.31
C ALA A 181 -11.02 5.10 -3.32
N ASP A 182 -10.33 5.46 -2.23
CA ASP A 182 -9.56 6.70 -2.16
C ASP A 182 -8.46 6.74 -3.21
N TRP A 183 -7.70 5.64 -3.39
CA TRP A 183 -6.69 5.54 -4.47
C TRP A 183 -7.28 5.82 -5.85
N THR A 184 -8.36 5.12 -6.21
CA THR A 184 -9.01 5.28 -7.52
C THR A 184 -9.67 6.64 -7.72
N SER A 185 -9.92 7.41 -6.64
CA SER A 185 -10.40 8.80 -6.73
C SER A 185 -9.32 9.81 -7.12
N ILE A 186 -8.04 9.50 -6.84
CA ILE A 186 -6.91 10.42 -7.06
C ILE A 186 -5.95 9.99 -8.16
N TYR A 187 -6.03 8.73 -8.56
CA TYR A 187 -5.23 8.12 -9.60
C TYR A 187 -6.14 7.49 -10.65
N ALA A 188 -5.79 7.69 -11.93
CA ALA A 188 -6.52 7.09 -13.05
C ALA A 188 -6.13 5.60 -13.18
N SER A 189 -6.56 4.82 -12.20
CA SER A 189 -6.26 3.40 -12.03
C SER A 189 -6.82 2.56 -13.18
N ARG A 190 -6.06 1.52 -13.59
CA ARG A 190 -6.54 0.47 -14.50
C ARG A 190 -7.43 -0.55 -13.80
N PHE A 191 -7.37 -0.57 -12.48
CA PHE A 191 -8.03 -1.50 -11.57
C PHE A 191 -9.14 -0.80 -10.79
N SER A 192 -9.90 -1.55 -10.01
CA SER A 192 -10.97 -1.03 -9.15
C SER A 192 -10.99 -1.70 -7.78
N PRO A 193 -11.73 -1.18 -6.80
CA PRO A 193 -11.94 -1.84 -5.51
C PRO A 193 -12.48 -3.28 -5.60
N ASP A 194 -13.16 -3.61 -6.70
CA ASP A 194 -13.75 -4.94 -6.94
C ASP A 194 -12.94 -5.79 -7.94
N ASN A 195 -12.01 -5.17 -8.68
CA ASN A 195 -11.11 -5.86 -9.60
C ASN A 195 -9.67 -5.42 -9.32
N TRP A 196 -8.98 -6.16 -8.47
CA TRP A 196 -7.63 -5.84 -8.05
C TRP A 196 -6.58 -6.13 -9.12
N GLY A 197 -6.91 -6.91 -10.16
CA GLY A 197 -5.95 -7.42 -11.13
C GLY A 197 -5.33 -8.76 -10.69
N GLU A 198 -4.13 -9.03 -11.18
CA GLU A 198 -3.40 -10.28 -10.92
C GLU A 198 -2.69 -10.20 -9.57
N VAL A 199 -3.35 -10.65 -8.50
CA VAL A 199 -2.80 -10.68 -7.15
C VAL A 199 -3.14 -11.99 -6.45
N THR A 200 -2.14 -12.60 -5.81
CA THR A 200 -2.35 -13.79 -4.96
C THR A 200 -2.55 -13.33 -3.53
N VAL A 201 -3.62 -13.74 -2.86
CA VAL A 201 -3.90 -13.36 -1.47
C VAL A 201 -3.68 -14.56 -0.55
N LYS A 202 -2.97 -14.36 0.56
CA LYS A 202 -2.66 -15.43 1.52
C LYS A 202 -2.74 -14.92 2.96
N ASP A 203 -3.37 -15.71 3.83
CA ASP A 203 -3.30 -15.47 5.27
C ASP A 203 -2.04 -16.09 5.86
N ILE A 204 -1.35 -15.31 6.69
CA ILE A 204 -0.12 -15.73 7.33
C ILE A 204 -0.32 -15.76 8.84
N TRP A 205 0.08 -16.87 9.42
CA TRP A 205 0.08 -17.14 10.86
C TRP A 205 1.43 -17.68 11.26
N ARG A 206 1.82 -17.48 12.52
CA ARG A 206 3.04 -18.11 13.04
C ARG A 206 2.84 -19.63 13.11
N THR A 207 3.80 -20.37 12.54
CA THR A 207 3.88 -21.83 12.64
C THR A 207 4.98 -22.17 13.64
N GLU A 208 4.60 -22.38 14.90
CA GLU A 208 5.47 -22.78 16.04
C GLU A 208 6.57 -21.76 16.44
#